data_AF-A0A842VY86-F1
#
_entry.id   AF-A0A842VY86-F1
#
_cell.length_a   1.000
_cell.length_b   1.000
_cell.length_c   1.000
_cell.angle_alpha   90.00
_cell.angle_beta   90.00
_cell.angle_gamma   90.00
#
_symmetry.space_group_name_H-M   'P 1'
#
loop_
_entity.id
_entity.type
_entity.pdbx_description
1 polymer ?
#
loop_
_entity_poly.entity_id
_entity_poly.type
_entity_poly.pdbx_seq_one_letter_code
_entity_poly.pdbx_strand_id
1 'polypeptide(L)'
;MASKSKENLDVESIKKYQKYDIKCPICKKQVKVGVELGDIKAVEHFPFTHIFLHGDPIHALVVYIDKQFNVRGFEGCNSMSLQKESSVFQQILRKWSNPF
;
A
#
# COMPACT_ATOMS: atom_id res chain seq x y z
N MET A 1 18.90 -39.70 -20.70
CA MET A 1 17.70 -39.68 -19.83
C MET A 1 18.17 -39.64 -18.39
N ALA A 2 17.93 -38.54 -17.68
CA ALA A 2 17.81 -38.46 -16.22
C ALA A 2 17.50 -37.01 -15.88
N SER A 3 16.32 -36.82 -15.30
CA SER A 3 15.59 -35.55 -15.21
C SER A 3 16.18 -34.63 -14.14
N LYS A 4 16.28 -33.34 -14.46
CA LYS A 4 16.63 -32.26 -13.53
C LYS A 4 15.65 -32.25 -12.35
N SER A 5 16.18 -32.43 -11.14
CA SER A 5 15.49 -32.25 -9.87
C SER A 5 15.01 -30.80 -9.78
N LYS A 6 13.69 -30.59 -9.73
CA LYS A 6 13.09 -29.29 -9.48
C LYS A 6 13.38 -28.92 -8.03
N GLU A 7 14.22 -27.91 -7.82
CA GLU A 7 14.38 -27.27 -6.51
C GLU A 7 13.02 -26.70 -6.09
N ASN A 8 12.56 -27.16 -4.92
CA ASN A 8 11.34 -26.71 -4.27
C ASN A 8 11.43 -25.20 -4.05
N LEU A 9 10.61 -24.44 -4.79
CA LEU A 9 10.32 -23.05 -4.45
C LEU A 9 9.63 -23.07 -3.09
N ASP A 10 10.25 -22.43 -2.11
CA ASP A 10 9.73 -22.20 -0.77
C ASP A 10 8.40 -21.43 -0.88
N VAL A 11 7.28 -22.15 -0.80
CA VAL A 11 5.91 -21.61 -0.96
C VAL A 11 5.45 -20.87 0.31
N GLU A 12 6.30 -20.71 1.33
CA GLU A 12 5.89 -20.27 2.68
C GLU A 12 6.14 -18.80 3.00
N SER A 13 6.46 -17.96 2.02
CA SER A 13 6.32 -16.50 2.18
C SER A 13 4.99 -16.03 1.62
N ILE A 14 3.88 -16.63 2.07
CA ILE A 14 2.53 -16.08 1.88
C ILE A 14 2.56 -14.68 2.50
N LYS A 15 2.70 -13.65 1.66
CA LYS A 15 2.61 -12.26 2.09
C LYS A 15 1.33 -12.13 2.92
N LYS A 16 1.49 -11.89 4.21
CA LYS A 16 0.35 -11.67 5.10
C LYS A 16 0.01 -10.20 5.04
N TYR A 17 -1.27 -9.90 4.86
CA TYR A 17 -1.77 -8.52 4.77
C TYR A 17 -2.90 -8.31 5.77
N GLN A 18 -2.95 -7.12 6.36
CA GLN A 18 -4.16 -6.63 7.00
C GLN A 18 -4.92 -5.73 6.02
N LYS A 19 -6.23 -5.96 5.86
CA LYS A 19 -7.10 -5.18 4.98
C LYS A 19 -7.97 -4.25 5.81
N TYR A 20 -8.14 -3.03 5.33
CA TYR A 20 -9.01 -2.03 5.94
C TYR A 20 -9.98 -1.46 4.91
N ASP A 21 -11.26 -1.40 5.26
CA ASP A 21 -12.30 -0.75 4.48
C ASP A 21 -12.42 0.71 4.93
N ILE A 22 -11.89 1.65 4.13
CA ILE A 22 -11.86 3.08 4.46
C ILE A 22 -12.70 3.84 3.43
N LYS A 23 -13.53 4.77 3.90
CA LYS A 23 -14.25 5.70 3.02
C LYS A 23 -13.36 6.91 2.74
N CYS A 24 -12.89 7.05 1.50
CA CYS A 24 -12.01 8.14 1.14
C CYS A 24 -12.67 9.51 1.39
N PRO A 25 -12.02 10.44 2.11
CA PRO A 25 -12.61 11.74 2.39
C PRO A 25 -12.72 12.65 1.16
N ILE A 26 -11.96 12.37 0.08
CA ILE A 26 -11.95 13.15 -1.17
C ILE A 26 -13.07 12.69 -2.11
N CYS A 27 -12.98 11.48 -2.67
CA CYS A 27 -13.97 11.00 -3.66
C CYS A 27 -15.16 10.25 -3.05
N LYS A 28 -15.21 10.10 -1.72
CA LYS A 28 -16.27 9.40 -0.96
C LYS A 28 -16.49 7.92 -1.34
N LYS A 29 -15.62 7.33 -2.16
CA LYS A 29 -15.64 5.91 -2.51
C LYS A 29 -15.09 5.07 -1.37
N GLN A 30 -15.65 3.87 -1.20
CA GLN A 30 -15.11 2.85 -0.30
C GLN A 30 -13.86 2.24 -0.95
N VAL A 31 -12.74 2.23 -0.24
CA VAL A 31 -11.49 1.64 -0.71
C VAL A 31 -10.97 0.60 0.27
N LYS A 32 -10.34 -0.44 -0.29
CA LYS A 32 -9.68 -1.50 0.46
C LYS A 32 -8.18 -1.22 0.49
N VAL A 33 -7.69 -0.81 1.64
CA VAL A 33 -6.25 -0.58 1.86
C VAL A 33 -5.65 -1.86 2.42
N GLY A 34 -4.73 -2.46 1.68
CA GLY A 34 -3.96 -3.63 2.10
C GLY A 34 -2.59 -3.21 2.59
N VAL A 35 -2.18 -3.72 3.75
CA VAL A 35 -0.89 -3.38 4.34
C VAL A 35 -0.11 -4.66 4.59
N GLU A 36 1.07 -4.77 3.97
CA GLU A 36 1.96 -5.91 4.10
C GLU A 36 2.55 -5.98 5.51
N LEU A 37 2.46 -7.13 6.18
CA LEU A 37 3.11 -7.32 7.48
C LEU A 37 4.63 -7.21 7.38
N GLY A 38 5.20 -7.47 6.20
CA GLY A 38 6.64 -7.31 5.93
C GLY A 38 7.09 -5.86 6.07
N ASP A 39 6.34 -4.91 5.50
CA ASP A 39 6.61 -3.48 5.60
C ASP A 39 6.60 -3.00 7.06
N ILE A 40 5.73 -3.58 7.88
CA ILE A 40 5.55 -3.19 9.29
C ILE A 40 6.68 -3.72 10.18
N LYS A 41 7.24 -4.90 9.88
CA LYS A 41 8.37 -5.44 10.66
C LYS A 41 9.62 -4.56 10.58
N ALA A 42 9.73 -3.75 9.52
CA ALA A 42 10.83 -2.81 9.32
C ALA A 42 10.57 -1.42 9.93
N VAL A 43 9.38 -1.20 10.52
CA VAL A 43 9.01 0.10 11.12
C VAL A 43 9.57 0.22 12.54
N GLU A 44 10.40 1.24 12.75
CA GLU A 44 10.98 1.54 14.07
C GLU A 44 10.09 2.45 14.94
N HIS A 45 9.17 3.20 14.31
CA HIS A 45 8.36 4.22 14.99
C HIS A 45 6.88 4.14 14.60
N PHE A 46 6.00 4.29 15.60
CA PHE A 46 4.55 4.24 15.46
C PHE A 46 3.87 5.53 15.94
N PRO A 47 2.68 5.89 15.42
CA PRO A 47 2.00 5.24 14.30
C PRO A 47 2.77 5.46 12.99
N PHE A 48 2.88 4.41 12.18
CA PHE A 48 3.51 4.54 10.87
C PHE A 48 2.48 4.95 9.84
N THR A 49 2.98 5.61 8.80
CA THR A 49 2.15 6.18 7.75
C THR A 49 2.18 5.27 6.54
N HIS A 50 1.02 4.76 6.14
CA HIS A 50 0.83 4.02 4.91
C HIS A 50 0.05 4.91 3.92
N ILE A 51 0.54 5.01 2.69
CA ILE A 51 -0.04 5.92 1.70
C ILE A 51 -0.56 5.09 0.53
N PHE A 52 -1.85 5.26 0.26
CA PHE A 52 -2.57 4.56 -0.79
C PHE A 52 -3.07 5.56 -1.83
N LEU A 53 -2.61 5.44 -3.08
CA LEU A 53 -3.01 6.33 -4.17
C LEU A 53 -4.19 5.74 -4.95
N HIS A 54 -5.27 6.51 -5.15
CA HIS A 54 -6.44 6.06 -5.91
C HIS A 54 -7.26 7.20 -6.54
N GLY A 55 -8.26 6.82 -7.34
CA GLY A 55 -9.25 7.74 -7.92
C GLY A 55 -8.82 8.44 -9.21
N ASP A 56 -9.71 9.27 -9.75
CA ASP A 56 -9.46 10.17 -10.88
C ASP A 56 -10.18 11.52 -10.64
N PRO A 57 -9.47 12.65 -10.47
CA PRO A 57 -8.01 12.77 -10.45
C PRO A 57 -7.38 11.98 -9.30
N ILE A 58 -6.16 11.49 -9.52
CA ILE A 58 -5.44 10.67 -8.53
C ILE A 58 -5.21 11.48 -7.27
N HIS A 59 -5.51 10.87 -6.12
CA HIS A 59 -5.29 11.46 -4.81
C HIS A 59 -4.77 10.41 -3.83
N ALA A 60 -4.16 10.89 -2.75
CA ALA A 60 -3.60 10.05 -1.71
C ALA A 60 -4.59 9.91 -0.56
N LEU A 61 -4.73 8.67 -0.08
CA LEU A 61 -5.30 8.33 1.20
C LEU A 61 -4.13 7.96 2.13
N VAL A 62 -3.92 8.78 3.14
CA VAL A 62 -2.88 8.58 4.15
C VAL A 62 -3.54 7.88 5.34
N VAL A 63 -3.00 6.74 5.75
CA VAL A 63 -3.54 5.89 6.81
C VAL A 63 -2.48 5.75 7.90
N TYR A 64 -2.85 6.07 9.14
CA TYR A 64 -1.98 5.94 10.29
C TYR A 64 -2.26 4.64 11.03
N ILE A 65 -1.25 3.80 11.18
CA ILE A 65 -1.39 2.46 11.73
C ILE A 65 -0.52 2.34 12.98
N ASP A 66 -1.12 1.90 14.09
CA ASP A 66 -0.40 1.69 15.34
C ASP A 66 0.36 0.36 15.38
N LYS A 67 1.09 0.15 16.48
CA LYS A 67 1.87 -1.06 16.73
C LYS A 67 1.00 -2.33 16.81
N GLN A 68 -0.28 -2.16 17.13
CA GLN A 68 -1.27 -3.23 17.22
C GLN A 68 -1.97 -3.49 15.89
N PHE A 69 -1.51 -2.88 14.78
CA PHE A 69 -2.12 -3.01 13.45
C PHE A 69 -3.56 -2.51 13.41
N ASN A 70 -3.87 -1.47 14.21
CA ASN A 70 -5.15 -0.78 14.11
C ASN A 70 -4.95 0.55 13.39
N VAL A 71 -5.93 0.91 12.56
CA VAL A 71 -6.00 2.24 11.96
C VAL A 71 -6.37 3.25 13.05
N ARG A 72 -5.44 4.16 13.34
CA ARG A 72 -5.63 5.26 14.29
C ARG A 72 -6.38 6.44 13.69
N GLY A 73 -6.28 6.60 12.38
CA GLY A 73 -6.90 7.67 11.62
C GLY A 73 -6.52 7.60 10.16
N PHE A 74 -7.21 8.39 9.34
CA PHE A 74 -6.90 8.55 7.93
C PHE A 74 -7.22 9.97 7.47
N GLU A 75 -6.46 10.45 6.50
CA GLU A 75 -6.68 11.74 5.86
C GLU A 75 -6.53 11.62 4.34
N GLY A 76 -7.19 12.53 3.62
CA GLY A 76 -7.07 12.61 2.17
C GLY A 76 -6.19 13.79 1.80
N CYS A 77 -5.22 13.53 0.92
CA CYS A 77 -4.41 14.57 0.31
C CYS A 77 -4.72 14.63 -1.19
N ASN A 78 -5.28 15.76 -1.64
CA ASN A 78 -5.43 16.04 -3.05
C ASN A 78 -4.03 16.20 -3.64
N SER A 79 -3.66 15.37 -4.63
CA SER A 79 -2.43 15.63 -5.36
C SER A 79 -2.63 16.90 -6.18
N MET A 80 -2.10 18.04 -5.71
CA MET A 80 -2.00 19.21 -6.55
C MET A 80 -1.01 18.87 -7.67
N SER A 81 -1.55 18.70 -8.87
CA SER A 81 -0.86 18.89 -10.15
C SER A 81 0.49 18.17 -10.30
N LEU A 82 0.60 16.90 -9.88
CA LEU A 82 1.63 16.04 -10.48
C LEU A 82 1.18 15.76 -11.91
N GLN A 83 1.76 16.49 -12.86
CA GLN A 83 1.51 16.28 -14.29
C GLN A 83 1.66 14.77 -14.57
N LYS A 84 0.56 14.14 -15.04
CA LYS A 84 0.44 12.69 -15.26
C LYS A 84 1.55 12.11 -16.15
N GLU A 85 2.28 12.97 -16.87
CA GLU A 85 3.37 12.62 -17.79
C GLU A 85 4.77 12.61 -17.17
N SER A 86 4.96 13.09 -15.93
CA SER A 86 6.29 13.05 -15.33
C SER A 86 6.70 11.61 -15.01
N SER A 87 7.92 11.24 -15.40
CA SER A 87 8.54 9.95 -15.03
C SER A 87 8.60 9.75 -13.51
N VAL A 88 8.68 10.85 -12.76
CA VAL A 88 8.61 10.91 -11.30
C VAL A 88 7.24 10.43 -10.79
N PHE A 89 6.14 10.84 -11.43
CA PHE A 89 4.80 10.38 -11.06
C PHE A 89 4.63 8.86 -11.22
N GLN A 90 5.16 8.30 -12.31
CA GLN A 90 5.15 6.84 -12.53
C GLN A 90 6.00 6.09 -11.50
N GLN A 91 7.13 6.65 -11.06
CA GLN A 91 7.95 6.07 -10.01
C GLN A 91 7.28 6.14 -8.63
N ILE A 92 6.63 7.27 -8.31
CA ILE A 92 5.85 7.46 -7.07
C ILE A 92 4.68 6.48 -7.05
N LEU A 93 3.94 6.37 -8.16
CA LEU A 93 2.88 5.38 -8.30
C LEU A 93 3.43 3.98 -8.06
N ARG A 94 4.50 3.55 -8.72
CA ARG A 94 5.02 2.18 -8.51
C ARG A 94 5.40 1.87 -7.06
N LYS A 95 5.92 2.86 -6.33
CA LYS A 95 6.31 2.68 -4.94
C LYS A 95 5.09 2.64 -4.00
N TRP A 96 4.02 3.39 -4.29
CA TRP A 96 2.92 3.69 -3.35
C TRP A 96 1.52 3.23 -3.83
N SER A 97 1.41 2.69 -5.04
CA SER A 97 0.18 2.14 -5.61
C SER A 97 0.10 0.63 -5.47
N ASN A 98 1.03 0.00 -4.71
CA ASN A 98 1.04 -1.44 -4.63
C ASN A 98 -0.23 -1.96 -3.93
N PRO A 99 -1.15 -2.63 -4.65
CA PRO A 99 -2.34 -3.19 -4.03
C PRO A 99 -2.07 -4.60 -3.47
N PHE A 100 -0.86 -5.15 -3.66
CA PHE A 100 -0.48 -6.55 -3.36
C PHE A 100 1.02 -6.78 -3.12
#